data_AF-A0A6C0ITH6-F1
#
_entry.id   AF-A0A6C0ITH6-F1
#
_cell.length_a   1.000
_cell.length_b   1.000
_cell.length_c   1.000
_cell.angle_alpha   90.00
_cell.angle_beta   90.00
_cell.angle_gamma   90.00
#
_symmetry.space_group_name_H-M   'P 1'
#
loop_
_entity.id
_entity.type
_entity.pdbx_description
1 polymer ?
#
loop_
_entity_poly.entity_id
_entity_poly.type
_entity_poly.pdbx_seq_one_letter_code
_entity_poly.pdbx_strand_id
1 'polypeptide(L)'
;MNTLHKRFLLFLIGCIGVRTSITILAKKINIEYLHYLGYIALLPALGFLYIYVTDSRKTGPEVGGGKIWWNCMRLVHSLLYFLFAYNAIIKNKNAWGYLALDVTIGLIAFFGHHYKTRN
;
A
#
# COMPACT_ATOMS: atom_id res chain seq x y z
N MET A 1 -24.40 3.78 9.51
CA MET A 1 -23.60 2.74 8.83
C MET A 1 -22.91 1.90 9.89
N ASN A 2 -22.99 0.57 9.82
CA ASN A 2 -22.33 -0.32 10.79
C ASN A 2 -20.81 -0.06 10.82
N THR A 3 -20.19 -0.06 12.01
CA THR A 3 -18.76 0.21 12.22
C THR A 3 -17.87 -0.72 11.39
N LEU A 4 -18.30 -1.97 11.16
CA LEU A 4 -17.62 -2.94 10.30
C LEU A 4 -17.59 -2.49 8.82
N HIS A 5 -18.73 -2.06 8.28
CA HIS A 5 -18.83 -1.59 6.90
C HIS A 5 -17.96 -0.35 6.66
N LYS A 6 -17.88 0.55 7.65
CA LYS A 6 -17.01 1.74 7.57
C LYS A 6 -15.54 1.35 7.46
N ARG A 7 -15.09 0.34 8.19
CA ARG A 7 -13.71 -0.17 8.15
C ARG A 7 -13.37 -0.81 6.80
N PHE A 8 -14.29 -1.61 6.26
CA PHE A 8 -14.09 -2.26 4.96
C PHE A 8 -14.01 -1.21 3.86
N LEU A 9 -14.92 -0.23 3.87
CA LEU A 9 -14.95 0.83 2.88
C LEU A 9 -13.67 1.69 2.93
N LEU A 10 -13.19 2.02 4.14
CA LEU A 10 -11.96 2.80 4.30
C LEU A 10 -10.73 2.04 3.78
N PHE A 11 -10.67 0.72 3.98
CA PHE A 11 -9.58 -0.10 3.46
C PHE A 11 -9.68 -0.30 1.94
N LEU A 12 -10.84 -0.74 1.44
CA LEU A 12 -11.04 -1.06 0.03
C LEU A 12 -11.01 0.18 -0.87
N ILE A 13 -11.74 1.23 -0.51
CA ILE A 13 -11.79 2.46 -1.31
C ILE A 13 -10.59 3.34 -1.00
N GLY A 14 -10.29 3.54 0.29
CA GLY A 14 -9.21 4.45 0.71
C GLY A 14 -7.81 3.89 0.45
N CYS A 15 -7.50 2.67 0.90
CA CYS A 15 -6.15 2.12 0.77
C CYS A 15 -5.95 1.44 -0.59
N ILE A 16 -6.77 0.45 -0.91
CA ILE A 16 -6.63 -0.34 -2.15
C ILE A 16 -6.98 0.51 -3.37
N GLY A 17 -8.06 1.30 -3.32
CA GLY A 17 -8.46 2.18 -4.42
C GLY A 17 -7.39 3.20 -4.80
N VAL A 18 -6.80 3.90 -3.81
CA VAL A 18 -5.70 4.85 -4.05
C VAL A 18 -4.47 4.15 -4.62
N ARG A 19 -4.04 3.01 -4.04
CA ARG A 19 -2.87 2.25 -4.55
C ARG A 19 -3.08 1.71 -5.96
N THR A 20 -4.29 1.27 -6.28
CA THR A 20 -4.66 0.82 -7.63
C THR A 20 -4.62 1.98 -8.61
N SER A 21 -5.12 3.16 -8.21
CA SER A 21 -5.08 4.37 -9.03
C SER A 21 -3.64 4.80 -9.34
N ILE A 22 -2.75 4.77 -8.34
CA ILE A 22 -1.31 5.05 -8.52
C ILE A 22 -0.68 4.01 -9.45
N THR A 23 -1.04 2.73 -9.33
CA THR A 23 -0.54 1.66 -10.21
C THR A 23 -0.94 1.89 -11.67
N ILE A 24 -2.22 2.22 -11.91
CA ILE A 24 -2.72 2.50 -13.27
C ILE A 24 -2.04 3.75 -13.84
N LEU A 25 -1.86 4.78 -13.01
CA LEU A 25 -1.14 5.99 -13.40
C LEU A 25 0.30 5.65 -13.80
N ALA A 26 1.03 4.90 -12.96
CA ALA A 26 2.40 4.47 -13.24
C ALA A 26 2.51 3.59 -14.50
N LYS A 27 1.47 2.81 -14.83
CA LYS A 27 1.42 2.00 -16.05
C LYS A 27 1.19 2.83 -17.32
N LYS A 28 0.42 3.93 -17.23
CA LYS A 28 0.01 4.76 -18.38
C LYS A 28 0.89 5.99 -18.61
N ILE A 29 1.65 6.42 -17.61
CA ILE A 29 2.45 7.64 -17.70
C ILE A 29 3.57 7.50 -18.75
N ASN A 30 3.96 8.62 -19.36
CA ASN A 30 5.15 8.65 -20.20
C ASN A 30 6.40 8.36 -19.35
N ILE A 31 7.32 7.58 -19.91
CA ILE A 31 8.59 7.17 -19.28
C ILE A 31 9.41 8.37 -18.81
N GLU A 32 9.28 9.52 -19.48
CA GLU A 32 9.95 10.75 -19.11
C GLU A 32 9.50 11.27 -17.74
N TYR A 33 8.24 11.06 -17.34
CA TYR A 33 7.75 11.49 -16.03
C TYR A 33 7.77 10.40 -14.96
N LEU A 34 8.08 9.16 -15.34
CA LEU A 34 8.06 8.01 -14.43
C LEU A 34 9.02 8.19 -13.24
N HIS A 35 10.19 8.81 -13.46
CA HIS A 35 11.16 9.03 -12.40
C HIS A 35 10.64 9.97 -11.30
N TYR A 36 9.81 10.96 -11.63
CA TYR A 36 9.17 11.83 -10.63
C TYR A 36 8.21 11.02 -9.74
N LEU A 37 7.44 10.09 -10.31
CA LEU A 37 6.62 9.16 -9.53
C LEU A 37 7.49 8.27 -8.63
N GLY A 38 8.67 7.88 -9.09
CA GLY A 38 9.64 7.14 -8.28
C GLY A 38 10.08 7.92 -7.04
N TYR A 39 10.46 9.19 -7.21
CA TYR A 39 10.82 10.05 -6.07
C TYR A 39 9.65 10.27 -5.11
N ILE A 40 8.44 10.49 -5.63
CA ILE A 40 7.23 10.64 -4.80
C ILE A 40 6.95 9.34 -4.02
N ALA A 41 7.17 8.17 -4.64
CA ALA A 41 6.96 6.87 -4.01
C ALA A 41 7.96 6.54 -2.88
N LEU A 42 9.07 7.26 -2.77
CA LEU A 42 9.96 7.13 -1.61
C LEU A 42 9.31 7.62 -0.31
N LEU A 43 8.38 8.59 -0.37
CA LEU A 43 7.64 9.07 0.80
C LEU A 43 6.85 7.94 1.49
N PRO A 44 5.96 7.20 0.79
CA PRO A 44 5.30 6.04 1.40
C PRO A 44 6.27 4.90 1.72
N ALA A 45 7.34 4.70 0.94
CA ALA A 45 8.35 3.67 1.25
C ALA A 45 8.99 3.88 2.63
N LEU A 46 9.49 5.11 2.86
CA LEU A 46 10.10 5.52 4.13
C LEU A 46 9.06 5.60 5.24
N GLY A 47 7.86 6.10 4.96
CA GLY A 47 6.78 6.17 5.95
C GLY A 47 6.39 4.79 6.49
N PHE A 48 6.23 3.79 5.61
CA PHE A 48 5.94 2.42 6.04
C PHE A 48 7.11 1.79 6.80
N LEU A 49 8.35 2.02 6.36
CA LEU A 49 9.54 1.51 7.04
C LEU A 49 9.67 2.11 8.45
N TYR A 50 9.56 3.43 8.56
CA TYR A 50 9.66 4.15 9.82
C TYR A 50 8.64 3.60 10.81
N ILE A 51 7.36 3.59 10.44
CA ILE A 51 6.28 3.12 11.31
C ILE A 51 6.49 1.67 11.74
N TYR A 52 7.02 0.82 10.86
CA TYR A 52 7.31 -0.58 11.19
C TYR A 52 8.45 -0.70 12.20
N VAL A 53 9.57 -0.01 11.96
CA VAL A 53 10.77 -0.09 12.81
C VAL A 53 10.53 0.53 14.19
N THR A 54 9.83 1.67 14.24
CA THR A 54 9.56 2.37 15.50
C THR A 54 8.32 1.86 16.22
N ASP A 55 7.54 0.98 15.58
CA ASP A 55 6.22 0.52 16.02
C ASP A 55 5.30 1.66 16.51
N SER A 56 5.46 2.86 15.92
CA SER A 56 4.83 4.10 16.41
C SER A 56 3.31 4.10 16.26
N ARG A 57 2.74 3.23 15.42
CA ARG A 57 1.30 3.20 15.12
C ARG A 57 0.69 1.82 15.36
N LYS A 58 0.17 1.64 16.57
CA LYS A 58 -0.47 0.41 17.06
C LYS A 58 -1.99 0.34 16.78
N THR A 59 -2.65 1.49 16.62
CA THR A 59 -4.08 1.62 16.37
C THR A 59 -4.37 2.59 15.22
N GLY A 60 -5.57 2.51 14.63
CA GLY A 60 -5.96 3.39 13.53
C GLY A 60 -7.46 3.43 13.26
N PRO A 61 -7.95 4.48 12.59
CA PRO A 61 -9.35 4.58 12.17
C PRO A 61 -9.74 3.46 11.19
N GLU A 62 -8.80 2.94 10.38
CA GLU A 62 -9.05 1.77 9.50
C GLU A 62 -9.43 0.48 10.26
N VAL A 63 -8.99 0.36 11.52
CA VAL A 63 -9.32 -0.77 12.39
C VAL A 63 -10.34 -0.39 13.47
N GLY A 64 -11.00 0.77 13.34
CA GLY A 64 -11.99 1.25 14.29
C GLY A 64 -11.41 1.48 15.69
N GLY A 65 -10.13 1.85 15.79
CA GLY A 65 -9.42 2.04 17.07
C GLY A 65 -8.79 0.76 17.65
N GLY A 66 -9.04 -0.41 17.05
CA GLY A 66 -8.41 -1.67 17.45
C GLY A 66 -6.92 -1.78 17.09
N LYS A 67 -6.31 -2.92 17.43
CA LYS A 67 -4.91 -3.21 17.07
C LYS A 67 -4.78 -3.41 15.56
N ILE A 68 -3.77 -2.78 14.97
CA ILE A 68 -3.46 -2.96 13.55
C ILE A 68 -2.86 -4.36 13.33
N TRP A 69 -3.60 -5.20 12.60
CA TRP A 69 -3.23 -6.60 12.35
C TRP A 69 -2.21 -6.78 11.22
N TRP A 70 -2.09 -5.78 10.32
CA TRP A 70 -1.21 -5.83 9.14
C TRP A 70 0.13 -5.10 9.34
N ASN A 71 0.58 -4.89 10.59
CA ASN A 71 1.83 -4.16 10.85
C ASN A 71 3.05 -4.81 10.17
N CYS A 72 3.17 -6.15 10.23
CA CYS A 72 4.25 -6.89 9.56
C CYS A 72 4.23 -6.73 8.03
N MET A 73 3.04 -6.55 7.43
CA MET A 73 2.93 -6.32 5.99
C MET A 73 3.46 -4.95 5.57
N ARG A 74 3.58 -3.98 6.49
CA ARG A 74 4.17 -2.66 6.18
C ARG A 74 5.60 -2.76 5.68
N LEU A 75 6.39 -3.70 6.22
CA LEU A 75 7.75 -3.95 5.74
C LEU A 75 7.74 -4.44 4.29
N VAL A 76 6.84 -5.39 3.96
CA VAL A 76 6.69 -5.89 2.59
C VAL A 76 6.27 -4.78 1.63
N HIS A 77 5.26 -3.98 2.02
CA HIS A 77 4.82 -2.82 1.24
C HIS A 77 5.93 -1.78 1.05
N SER A 78 6.69 -1.48 2.11
CA SER A 78 7.84 -0.58 2.05
C SER A 78 8.87 -1.05 1.02
N LEU A 79 9.26 -2.33 1.07
CA LEU A 79 10.21 -2.91 0.13
C LEU A 79 9.70 -2.86 -1.32
N LEU A 80 8.43 -3.16 -1.56
CA LEU A 80 7.83 -3.06 -2.90
C LEU A 80 7.81 -1.62 -3.42
N TYR A 81 7.54 -0.65 -2.55
CA TYR A 81 7.61 0.76 -2.91
C TYR A 81 9.04 1.23 -3.18
N PHE A 82 10.05 0.73 -2.46
CA PHE A 82 11.45 0.98 -2.80
C PHE A 82 11.84 0.37 -4.15
N LEU A 83 11.42 -0.87 -4.43
CA LEU A 83 11.66 -1.52 -5.72
C LEU A 83 10.98 -0.77 -6.86
N PHE A 84 9.75 -0.30 -6.64
CA PHE A 84 9.05 0.58 -7.58
C PHE A 84 9.85 1.88 -7.78
N ALA A 85 10.21 2.57 -6.71
CA ALA A 85 10.90 3.85 -6.77
C ALA A 85 12.23 3.74 -7.52
N TYR A 86 13.04 2.74 -7.19
CA TYR A 86 14.30 2.46 -7.87
C TYR A 86 14.08 2.23 -9.37
N ASN A 87 13.17 1.32 -9.74
CA ASN A 87 12.89 1.01 -11.14
C ASN A 87 12.29 2.20 -11.90
N ALA A 88 11.45 3.00 -11.25
CA ALA A 88 10.85 4.19 -11.83
C ALA A 88 11.90 5.29 -12.09
N ILE A 89 12.87 5.48 -11.19
CA ILE A 89 13.96 6.46 -11.33
C ILE A 89 14.88 6.09 -12.50
N ILE A 90 15.23 4.80 -12.65
CA ILE A 90 15.98 4.32 -13.82
C ILE A 90 15.13 4.20 -15.10
N LYS A 91 13.89 4.72 -15.07
CA LYS A 91 12.97 4.76 -16.21
C LYS A 91 12.57 3.37 -16.74
N ASN A 92 12.49 2.36 -15.89
CA ASN A 92 11.98 1.05 -16.29
C ASN A 92 10.44 1.09 -16.41
N LYS A 93 9.91 0.98 -17.64
CA LYS A 93 8.45 0.98 -17.91
C LYS A 93 7.70 -0.11 -17.16
N ASN A 94 8.34 -1.21 -16.76
CA ASN A 94 7.70 -2.30 -16.05
C ASN A 94 7.66 -2.10 -14.53
N ALA A 95 8.12 -0.95 -14.01
CA ALA A 95 8.12 -0.64 -12.58
C ALA A 95 6.73 -0.78 -11.94
N TRP A 96 5.65 -0.44 -12.66
CA TRP A 96 4.27 -0.56 -12.16
C TRP A 96 3.91 -1.96 -11.64
N GLY A 97 4.62 -3.01 -12.10
CA GLY A 97 4.44 -4.38 -11.61
C GLY A 97 4.64 -4.52 -10.10
N TYR A 98 5.57 -3.75 -9.50
CA TYR A 98 5.79 -3.77 -8.05
C TYR A 98 4.60 -3.20 -7.28
N LEU A 99 3.97 -2.13 -7.79
CA LEU A 99 2.76 -1.56 -7.20
C LEU A 99 1.55 -2.48 -7.40
N ALA A 100 1.45 -3.16 -8.54
CA ALA A 100 0.40 -4.15 -8.76
C ALA A 100 0.52 -5.33 -7.78
N LEU A 101 1.74 -5.78 -7.50
CA LEU A 101 2.01 -6.82 -6.50
C LEU A 101 1.64 -6.32 -5.09
N ASP A 102 1.95 -5.08 -4.76
CA ASP A 102 1.60 -4.43 -3.50
C ASP A 102 0.08 -4.43 -3.24
N VAL A 103 -0.71 -4.04 -4.25
CA VAL A 103 -2.18 -4.08 -4.22
C VAL A 103 -2.69 -5.50 -4.02
N THR A 104 -2.10 -6.47 -4.73
CA THR A 104 -2.50 -7.88 -4.66
C THR A 104 -2.27 -8.46 -3.27
N ILE A 105 -1.10 -8.22 -2.68
CA ILE A 105 -0.78 -8.64 -1.31
C ILE A 105 -1.73 -7.98 -0.30
N GLY A 106 -2.02 -6.69 -0.47
CA GLY A 106 -2.98 -5.97 0.38
C GLY A 106 -4.39 -6.58 0.35
N LEU A 107 -4.86 -6.96 -0.84
CA LEU A 107 -6.16 -7.64 -1.01
C LEU A 107 -6.17 -9.03 -0.38
N ILE A 108 -5.15 -9.85 -0.63
CA ILE A 108 -5.04 -11.20 -0.05
C ILE A 108 -5.02 -11.11 1.48
N ALA A 109 -4.24 -10.18 2.03
CA ALA A 109 -4.16 -9.97 3.47
C ALA A 109 -5.52 -9.60 4.07
N PHE A 110 -6.28 -8.71 3.39
CA PHE A 110 -7.61 -8.30 3.80
C PHE A 110 -8.59 -9.48 3.85
N PHE A 111 -8.72 -10.22 2.75
CA PHE A 111 -9.62 -11.38 2.71
C PHE A 111 -9.21 -12.46 3.71
N GLY A 112 -7.91 -12.74 3.86
CA GLY A 112 -7.41 -13.73 4.82
C GLY A 112 -7.72 -13.36 6.28
N HIS A 113 -7.58 -12.08 6.64
CA HIS A 113 -7.92 -11.61 7.98
C HIS A 113 -9.43 -11.72 8.27
N HIS A 114 -10.27 -11.32 7.32
CA HIS A 114 -11.73 -11.36 7.47
C HIS A 114 -12.28 -12.79 7.49
N TYR A 115 -11.73 -13.67 6.64
CA TYR A 115 -12.05 -15.10 6.68
C TYR A 115 -11.69 -15.74 8.03
N LYS A 116 -10.47 -15.48 8.53
CA LYS A 116 -10.01 -16.03 9.83
C LYS A 116 -10.81 -15.49 11.01
N THR A 117 -11.23 -14.23 10.96
CA THR A 117 -11.96 -13.56 12.05
C THR A 117 -13.47 -13.83 11.99
N ARG A 118 -13.96 -14.54 10.96
CA ARG A 118 -15.40 -14.77 10.70
C ARG A 118 -16.24 -13.47 10.72
N ASN A 119 -15.63 -12.38 10.26
CA ASN A 119 -16.23 -11.04 10.20
C ASN A 119 -16.29 -10.53 8.77
#